data_AF-A0A7X4E8U7-F1
#
_entry.id   AF-A0A7X4E8U7-F1
#
_cell.length_a   1.000
_cell.length_b   1.000
_cell.length_c   1.000
_cell.angle_alpha   90.00
_cell.angle_beta   90.00
_cell.angle_gamma   90.00
#
_symmetry.space_group_name_H-M   'P 1'
#
loop_
_entity.id
_entity.type
_entity.pdbx_description
1 polymer ?
#
loop_
_entity_poly.entity_id
_entity_poly.type
_entity_poly.pdbx_seq_one_letter_code
_entity_poly.pdbx_strand_id
1 'polypeptide(L)'
;MLVDRLSRWLFLTAADSRLLKAAATRYGMRGPGSPAGRFIGGRDIPEAIESARALEQRGMTHTFNYLGEHVRTTDAAAEATMAYERVIDEVRAAGMECNLSIKLTQLGLELDPGLCEANLEQILDRAGASGCFVRVDMEHSALLEETLRITVAAHARHPDVGTVLQSMLRRTPDDLARLNEAGVPVRLVKGAYREEPDIAFPEKRDVDRAFIRLAETMLEDGAEPAFGTHDPRMIRAVNTAAAARGISAERYEFQMLYGVRRDLQAALGARGYGIRIYLPFGADWFPYFMRRLAERPANVLFVVRSLLHEQLGAHRP
;
A
#
# COMPACT_ATOMS: atom_id res chain seq x y z
N MET A 1 19.14 -8.06 17.84
CA MET A 1 17.84 -8.72 18.13
C MET A 1 17.06 -8.04 19.25
N LEU A 2 17.61 -7.83 20.45
CA LEU A 2 16.87 -7.17 21.55
C LEU A 2 16.62 -5.67 21.31
N VAL A 3 17.64 -4.96 20.82
CA VAL A 3 17.55 -3.52 20.44
C VAL A 3 16.54 -3.28 19.31
N ASP A 4 16.40 -4.24 18.39
CA ASP A 4 15.50 -4.18 17.23
C ASP A 4 14.02 -4.42 17.61
N ARG A 5 13.79 -5.25 18.65
CA ARG A 5 12.46 -5.45 19.23
C ARG A 5 12.01 -4.24 20.07
N LEU A 6 12.94 -3.65 20.82
CA LEU A 6 12.67 -2.47 21.65
C LEU A 6 12.36 -1.23 20.80
N SER A 7 13.12 -1.01 19.72
CA SER A 7 12.89 0.09 18.78
C SER A 7 11.58 -0.08 18.02
N ARG A 8 11.29 -1.28 17.49
CA ARG A 8 10.01 -1.58 16.83
C ARG A 8 8.81 -1.33 17.76
N TRP A 9 8.87 -1.81 19.00
CA TRP A 9 7.82 -1.56 19.99
C TRP A 9 7.63 -0.07 20.28
N LEU A 10 8.72 0.69 20.44
CA LEU A 10 8.66 2.13 20.67
C LEU A 10 8.02 2.88 19.50
N PHE A 11 8.39 2.55 18.25
CA PHE A 11 7.83 3.18 17.06
C PHE A 11 6.35 2.84 16.84
N LEU A 12 5.94 1.60 17.09
CA LEU A 12 4.53 1.22 17.02
C LEU A 12 3.71 1.91 18.11
N THR A 13 4.21 1.94 19.35
CA THR A 13 3.56 2.67 20.46
C THR A 13 3.45 4.17 20.17
N ALA A 14 4.46 4.75 19.53
CA ALA A 14 4.46 6.14 19.13
C ALA A 14 3.50 6.41 17.95
N ALA A 15 3.27 5.44 17.05
CA ALA A 15 2.28 5.54 15.97
C ALA A 15 0.86 5.71 16.53
N ASP A 16 0.56 5.09 17.68
CA ASP A 16 -0.75 5.15 18.35
C ASP A 16 -0.92 6.40 19.25
N SER A 17 0.12 7.22 19.42
CA SER A 17 0.09 8.38 20.32
C SER A 17 -0.52 9.62 19.69
N ARG A 18 -1.69 10.05 20.20
CA ARG A 18 -2.39 11.26 19.76
C ARG A 18 -1.59 12.56 19.96
N LEU A 19 -0.82 12.64 21.05
CA LEU A 19 0.01 13.81 21.36
C LEU A 19 1.20 13.93 20.40
N LEU A 20 1.88 12.81 20.12
CA LEU A 20 2.96 12.79 19.15
C LEU A 20 2.44 13.05 17.73
N LYS A 21 1.28 12.52 17.38
CA LYS A 21 0.58 12.85 16.12
C LYS A 21 0.32 14.36 16.02
N ALA A 22 -0.31 14.98 17.03
CA ALA A 22 -0.60 16.41 17.00
C ALA A 22 0.66 17.29 16.89
N ALA A 23 1.73 16.94 17.62
CA ALA A 23 3.01 17.64 17.53
C ALA A 23 3.69 17.43 16.15
N ALA A 24 3.72 16.21 15.65
CA ALA A 24 4.32 15.91 14.35
C ALA A 24 3.55 16.52 13.19
N THR A 25 2.22 16.51 13.19
CA THR A 25 1.42 17.19 12.16
C THR A 25 1.67 18.71 12.16
N ARG A 26 1.92 19.31 13.34
CA ARG A 26 2.18 20.75 13.46
C ARG A 26 3.59 21.17 13.04
N TYR A 27 4.59 20.29 13.15
CA TYR A 27 6.01 20.65 13.00
C TYR A 27 6.83 19.77 12.03
N GLY A 28 6.35 18.59 11.65
CA GLY A 28 7.17 17.50 11.07
C GLY A 28 7.34 17.50 9.55
N MET A 29 6.55 18.29 8.79
CA MET A 29 6.68 18.39 7.32
C MET A 29 6.81 19.84 6.84
N ARG A 30 7.59 20.66 7.56
CA ARG A 30 7.73 22.10 7.28
C ARG A 30 8.77 22.48 6.21
N GLY A 31 9.16 21.56 5.33
CA GLY A 31 10.00 21.94 4.20
C GLY A 31 10.48 20.80 3.29
N PRO A 32 11.00 21.16 2.10
CA PRO A 32 11.70 20.24 1.21
C PRO A 32 12.93 19.68 1.93
N GLY A 33 12.92 18.38 2.22
CA GLY A 33 13.98 17.69 2.97
C GLY A 33 13.53 17.00 4.26
N SER A 34 12.26 17.13 4.67
CA SER A 34 11.77 16.42 5.85
C SER A 34 11.99 14.90 5.74
N PRO A 35 12.38 14.21 6.83
CA PRO A 35 12.57 12.76 6.80
C PRO A 35 11.30 12.00 6.39
N ALA A 36 10.12 12.60 6.64
CA ALA A 36 8.82 12.08 6.24
C ALA A 36 8.61 12.14 4.72
N GLY A 37 9.04 13.21 4.04
CA GLY A 37 8.94 13.37 2.58
C GLY A 37 9.68 12.29 1.78
N ARG A 38 10.56 11.51 2.43
CA ARG A 38 11.13 10.30 1.81
C ARG A 38 10.07 9.22 1.57
N PHE A 39 9.12 9.06 2.48
CA PHE A 39 8.16 7.96 2.49
C PHE A 39 6.71 8.41 2.25
N ILE A 40 6.46 9.71 2.22
CA ILE A 40 5.18 10.36 2.00
C ILE A 40 5.28 11.18 0.71
N GLY A 41 4.37 10.94 -0.23
CA GLY A 41 4.32 11.59 -1.54
C GLY A 41 3.77 13.01 -1.52
N GLY A 42 3.12 13.44 -0.44
CA GLY A 42 2.57 14.78 -0.32
C GLY A 42 1.70 14.95 0.91
N ARG A 43 1.45 16.21 1.30
CA ARG A 43 0.51 16.60 2.36
C ARG A 43 -0.93 16.64 1.89
N ASP A 44 -1.11 16.89 0.61
CA ASP A 44 -2.37 17.09 -0.07
C ASP A 44 -2.31 16.48 -1.48
N ILE A 45 -3.41 16.61 -2.22
CA ILE A 45 -3.56 16.03 -3.56
C ILE A 45 -2.58 16.68 -4.55
N PRO A 46 -2.40 18.03 -4.59
CA PRO A 46 -1.42 18.65 -5.48
C PRO A 46 0.01 18.14 -5.29
N GLU A 47 0.50 18.05 -4.05
CA GLU A 47 1.85 17.53 -3.79
C GLU A 47 1.97 16.05 -4.19
N ALA A 48 0.92 15.25 -3.97
CA ALA A 48 0.90 13.85 -4.39
C ALA A 48 0.97 13.71 -5.92
N ILE A 49 0.25 14.56 -6.65
CA ILE A 49 0.29 14.64 -8.12
C ILE A 49 1.70 14.99 -8.62
N GLU A 50 2.37 15.97 -7.99
CA GLU A 50 3.76 16.31 -8.33
C GLU A 50 4.71 15.12 -8.12
N SER A 51 4.59 14.43 -6.98
CA SER A 51 5.37 13.23 -6.69
C SER A 51 5.10 12.11 -7.69
N ALA A 52 3.84 11.90 -8.08
CA ALA A 52 3.44 10.93 -9.07
C ALA A 52 4.03 11.24 -10.46
N ARG A 53 3.99 12.52 -10.90
CA ARG A 53 4.64 12.94 -12.16
C ARG A 53 6.14 12.67 -12.16
N ALA A 54 6.80 12.89 -11.02
CA ALA A 54 8.22 12.58 -10.87
C ALA A 54 8.52 11.07 -10.90
N LEU A 55 7.53 10.20 -10.63
CA LEU A 55 7.66 8.75 -10.81
C LEU A 55 7.47 8.37 -12.28
N GLU A 56 6.47 8.93 -12.95
CA GLU A 56 6.20 8.70 -14.39
C GLU A 56 7.39 9.13 -15.26
N GLN A 57 8.01 10.27 -14.97
CA GLN A 57 9.22 10.75 -15.66
C GLN A 57 10.41 9.77 -15.53
N ARG A 58 10.37 8.87 -14.54
CA ARG A 58 11.38 7.82 -14.32
C ARG A 58 10.93 6.46 -14.85
N GLY A 59 9.83 6.41 -15.60
CA GLY A 59 9.27 5.19 -16.17
C GLY A 59 8.60 4.27 -15.15
N MET A 60 8.10 4.81 -14.03
CA MET A 60 7.38 4.05 -13.00
C MET A 60 5.91 4.47 -12.96
N THR A 61 5.01 3.52 -12.70
CA THR A 61 3.60 3.80 -12.41
C THR A 61 3.40 4.02 -10.91
N HIS A 62 2.20 4.41 -10.49
CA HIS A 62 1.93 4.76 -9.10
C HIS A 62 0.53 4.31 -8.66
N THR A 63 0.31 4.21 -7.35
CA THR A 63 -1.03 4.04 -6.78
C THR A 63 -1.15 5.00 -5.62
N PHE A 64 -2.12 5.90 -5.69
CA PHE A 64 -2.38 6.89 -4.66
C PHE A 64 -3.02 6.20 -3.46
N ASN A 65 -2.46 6.42 -2.27
CA ASN A 65 -3.03 5.96 -1.02
C ASN A 65 -3.28 7.16 -0.12
N TYR A 66 -4.54 7.58 -0.05
CA TYR A 66 -4.98 8.65 0.83
C TYR A 66 -4.89 8.17 2.28
N LEU A 67 -4.06 8.85 3.06
CA LEU A 67 -3.81 8.52 4.45
C LEU A 67 -4.96 9.04 5.31
N GLY A 68 -5.70 8.10 5.86
CA GLY A 68 -6.67 8.25 6.94
C GLY A 68 -6.67 6.95 7.75
N GLU A 69 -7.07 7.00 9.02
CA GLU A 69 -7.15 5.80 9.86
C GLU A 69 -8.40 5.79 10.72
N HIS A 70 -9.00 4.59 10.82
CA HIS A 70 -10.05 4.20 11.76
C HIS A 70 -11.13 5.27 11.92
N VAL A 71 -11.99 5.34 10.91
CA VAL A 71 -13.20 6.11 10.97
C VAL A 71 -14.12 5.54 12.06
N ARG A 72 -14.56 6.41 12.98
CA ARG A 72 -15.37 6.03 14.15
C ARG A 72 -16.80 6.55 14.10
N THR A 73 -17.13 7.32 13.07
CA THR A 73 -18.45 7.90 12.87
C THR A 73 -18.83 7.78 11.40
N THR A 74 -20.14 7.72 11.13
CA THR A 74 -20.67 7.71 9.76
C THR A 74 -20.26 8.96 8.98
N ASP A 75 -20.20 10.12 9.65
CA ASP A 75 -19.78 11.38 9.05
C ASP A 75 -18.32 11.34 8.59
N ALA A 76 -17.42 10.79 9.40
CA ALA A 76 -16.02 10.64 9.01
C ALA A 76 -15.85 9.61 7.87
N ALA A 77 -16.75 8.63 7.75
CA ALA A 77 -16.77 7.71 6.61
C ALA A 77 -17.15 8.45 5.33
N ALA A 78 -18.21 9.27 5.39
CA ALA A 78 -18.64 10.11 4.28
C ALA A 78 -17.56 11.13 3.88
N GLU A 79 -16.87 11.75 4.84
CA GLU A 79 -15.73 12.64 4.58
C GLU A 79 -14.59 11.92 3.85
N ALA A 80 -14.27 10.69 4.25
CA ALA A 80 -13.26 9.86 3.58
C ALA A 80 -13.70 9.49 2.15
N THR A 81 -14.97 9.10 1.96
CA THR A 81 -15.57 8.85 0.64
C THR A 81 -15.42 10.06 -0.29
N MET A 82 -15.83 11.24 0.18
CA MET A 82 -15.68 12.49 -0.57
C MET A 82 -14.21 12.84 -0.84
N ALA A 83 -13.29 12.47 0.06
CA ALA A 83 -11.86 12.66 -0.18
C ALA A 83 -11.37 11.80 -1.34
N TYR A 84 -11.77 10.52 -1.41
CA TYR A 84 -11.45 9.66 -2.55
C TYR A 84 -12.04 10.18 -3.87
N GLU A 85 -13.29 10.65 -3.88
CA GLU A 85 -13.87 11.28 -5.08
C GLU A 85 -13.05 12.48 -5.56
N ARG A 86 -12.61 13.36 -4.64
CA ARG A 86 -11.74 14.50 -4.99
C ARG A 86 -10.40 14.05 -5.56
N VAL A 87 -9.80 12.99 -5.01
CA VAL A 87 -8.55 12.44 -5.56
C VAL A 87 -8.76 11.98 -7.00
N ILE A 88 -9.84 11.25 -7.29
CA ILE A 88 -10.17 10.80 -8.66
C ILE A 88 -10.31 12.00 -9.60
N ASP A 89 -11.08 13.01 -9.20
CA ASP A 89 -11.34 14.18 -10.02
C ASP A 89 -10.07 15.00 -10.30
N GLU A 90 -9.23 15.24 -9.29
CA GLU A 90 -8.01 16.03 -9.44
C GLU A 90 -6.92 15.28 -10.23
N VAL A 91 -6.75 13.97 -10.00
CA VAL A 91 -5.79 13.14 -10.78
C VAL A 91 -6.20 13.10 -12.25
N ARG A 92 -7.50 12.95 -12.53
CA ARG A 92 -8.03 13.03 -13.89
C ARG A 92 -7.82 14.41 -14.51
N ALA A 93 -8.12 15.49 -13.78
CA ALA A 93 -7.91 16.85 -14.25
C ALA A 93 -6.42 17.13 -14.55
N ALA A 94 -5.51 16.45 -13.85
CA ALA A 94 -4.07 16.50 -14.09
C ALA A 94 -3.61 15.67 -15.30
N GLY A 95 -4.50 14.91 -15.95
CA GLY A 95 -4.23 14.08 -17.13
C GLY A 95 -3.41 12.83 -16.84
N MET A 96 -3.48 12.30 -15.62
CA MET A 96 -2.65 11.18 -15.15
C MET A 96 -3.45 9.87 -15.06
N GLU A 97 -2.73 8.74 -15.09
CA GLU A 97 -3.35 7.45 -14.79
C GLU A 97 -3.88 7.45 -13.35
N CYS A 98 -5.14 7.05 -13.18
CA CYS A 98 -5.77 6.99 -11.88
C CYS A 98 -5.74 5.56 -11.35
N ASN A 99 -4.99 5.36 -10.27
CA ASN A 99 -4.93 4.11 -9.53
C ASN A 99 -4.95 4.41 -8.04
N LEU A 100 -5.92 3.86 -7.31
CA LEU A 100 -6.10 4.11 -5.89
C LEU A 100 -5.90 2.84 -5.06
N SER A 101 -5.43 2.99 -3.84
CA SER A 101 -5.52 1.96 -2.80
C SER A 101 -6.35 2.49 -1.63
N ILE A 102 -7.37 1.73 -1.23
CA ILE A 102 -8.38 2.12 -0.24
C ILE A 102 -8.48 1.05 0.84
N LYS A 103 -8.65 1.46 2.11
CA LYS A 103 -8.97 0.57 3.23
C LYS A 103 -10.45 0.70 3.58
N LEU A 104 -11.15 -0.42 3.68
CA LEU A 104 -12.59 -0.41 3.93
C LEU A 104 -12.93 0.10 5.33
N THR A 105 -12.01 0.01 6.30
CA THR A 105 -12.19 0.66 7.62
C THR A 105 -12.29 2.17 7.54
N GLN A 106 -11.71 2.83 6.51
CA GLN A 106 -11.94 4.25 6.27
C GLN A 106 -13.34 4.54 5.73
N LEU A 107 -13.99 3.55 5.11
CA LEU A 107 -15.34 3.67 4.55
C LEU A 107 -16.43 3.22 5.52
N GLY A 108 -16.05 2.84 6.75
CA GLY A 108 -16.99 2.47 7.81
C GLY A 108 -17.23 0.97 7.96
N LEU A 109 -16.35 0.09 7.47
CA LEU A 109 -16.51 -1.37 7.60
C LEU A 109 -16.74 -1.84 9.05
N GLU A 110 -16.04 -1.25 10.01
CA GLU A 110 -16.18 -1.57 11.44
C GLU A 110 -17.42 -0.95 12.10
N LEU A 111 -18.12 -0.04 11.40
CA LEU A 111 -19.33 0.61 11.88
C LEU A 111 -20.57 -0.12 11.37
N ASP A 112 -20.66 -0.27 10.05
CA ASP A 112 -21.76 -0.91 9.34
C ASP A 112 -21.26 -1.36 7.96
N PRO A 113 -21.21 -2.67 7.68
CA PRO A 113 -20.83 -3.17 6.35
C PRO A 113 -21.70 -2.63 5.21
N GLY A 114 -22.99 -2.38 5.44
CA GLY A 114 -23.89 -1.80 4.42
C GLY A 114 -23.53 -0.36 4.07
N LEU A 115 -23.15 0.44 5.08
CA LEU A 115 -22.59 1.79 4.87
C LEU A 115 -21.28 1.72 4.09
N CYS A 116 -20.39 0.79 4.44
CA CYS A 116 -19.12 0.60 3.74
C CYS A 116 -19.33 0.24 2.27
N GLU A 117 -20.26 -0.66 1.96
CA GLU A 117 -20.61 -1.01 0.59
C GLU A 117 -21.14 0.20 -0.19
N ALA A 118 -22.06 0.97 0.38
CA ALA A 118 -22.61 2.17 -0.27
C ALA A 118 -21.53 3.24 -0.54
N ASN A 119 -20.62 3.44 0.42
CA ASN A 119 -19.49 4.36 0.28
C ASN A 119 -18.50 3.89 -0.80
N LEU A 120 -18.16 2.60 -0.82
CA LEU A 120 -17.30 2.04 -1.86
C LEU A 120 -17.96 2.16 -3.23
N GLU A 121 -19.27 1.90 -3.32
CA GLU A 121 -20.04 2.03 -4.56
C GLU A 121 -19.95 3.42 -5.15
N GLN A 122 -20.15 4.45 -4.31
CA GLN A 122 -20.05 5.84 -4.73
C GLN A 122 -18.67 6.18 -5.32
N ILE A 123 -17.59 5.64 -4.73
CA ILE A 123 -16.23 5.82 -5.24
C ILE A 123 -16.05 5.09 -6.57
N LEU A 124 -16.56 3.86 -6.69
CA LEU A 124 -16.43 3.05 -7.89
C LEU A 124 -17.22 3.62 -9.07
N ASP A 125 -18.42 4.16 -8.85
CA ASP A 125 -19.19 4.88 -9.87
C ASP A 125 -18.39 6.07 -10.43
N ARG A 126 -17.72 6.83 -9.56
CA ARG A 126 -16.82 7.93 -9.97
C ARG A 126 -15.58 7.42 -10.71
N ALA A 127 -15.01 6.31 -10.24
CA ALA A 127 -13.80 5.71 -10.77
C ALA A 127 -14.00 5.13 -12.18
N GLY A 128 -15.08 4.37 -12.40
CA GLY A 128 -15.40 3.74 -13.69
C GLY A 128 -15.62 4.76 -14.80
N ALA A 129 -16.26 5.90 -14.50
CA ALA A 129 -16.42 7.00 -15.45
C ALA A 129 -15.08 7.66 -15.86
N SER A 130 -14.00 7.37 -15.14
CA SER A 130 -12.68 7.99 -15.29
C SER A 130 -11.59 6.98 -15.68
N GLY A 131 -11.93 5.69 -15.88
CA GLY A 131 -10.96 4.62 -16.10
C GLY A 131 -9.99 4.44 -14.93
N CYS A 132 -10.43 4.76 -13.71
CA CYS A 132 -9.60 4.68 -12.52
C CYS A 132 -9.68 3.28 -11.89
N PHE A 133 -8.54 2.64 -11.68
CA PHE A 133 -8.48 1.36 -10.98
C PHE A 133 -8.50 1.57 -9.46
N VAL A 134 -9.32 0.79 -8.75
CA VAL A 134 -9.39 0.83 -7.28
C VAL A 134 -8.91 -0.50 -6.68
N ARG A 135 -7.88 -0.43 -5.84
CA ARG A 135 -7.41 -1.55 -5.04
C ARG A 135 -7.99 -1.47 -3.63
N VAL A 136 -8.76 -2.47 -3.22
CA VAL A 136 -9.12 -2.67 -1.81
C VAL A 136 -7.94 -3.31 -1.08
N ASP A 137 -7.29 -2.54 -0.21
CA ASP A 137 -6.19 -3.00 0.63
C ASP A 137 -6.70 -3.98 1.69
N MET A 138 -5.98 -5.09 1.88
CA MET A 138 -6.31 -6.08 2.90
C MET A 138 -5.77 -5.65 4.27
N GLU A 139 -6.67 -5.64 5.24
CA GLU A 139 -6.39 -5.27 6.62
C GLU A 139 -6.07 -6.51 7.48
N HIS A 140 -6.32 -6.47 8.79
CA HIS A 140 -6.07 -7.58 9.70
C HIS A 140 -7.10 -8.70 9.52
N SER A 141 -6.76 -9.91 9.98
CA SER A 141 -7.51 -11.14 9.66
C SER A 141 -8.99 -11.11 10.04
N ALA A 142 -9.37 -10.37 11.09
CA ALA A 142 -10.75 -10.23 11.54
C ALA A 142 -11.69 -9.59 10.49
N LEU A 143 -11.14 -8.80 9.55
CA LEU A 143 -11.89 -8.11 8.51
C LEU A 143 -11.87 -8.84 7.16
N LEU A 144 -11.11 -9.93 7.06
CA LEU A 144 -10.74 -10.51 5.77
C LEU A 144 -11.92 -11.09 5.01
N GLU A 145 -12.80 -11.87 5.65
CA GLU A 145 -13.96 -12.46 4.97
C GLU A 145 -14.87 -11.36 4.40
N GLU A 146 -15.16 -10.36 5.21
CA GLU A 146 -16.04 -9.26 4.81
C GLU A 146 -15.41 -8.40 3.72
N THR A 147 -14.10 -8.14 3.80
CA THR A 147 -13.35 -7.44 2.74
C THR A 147 -13.43 -8.18 1.40
N LEU A 148 -13.24 -9.51 1.41
CA LEU A 148 -13.34 -10.33 0.21
C LEU A 148 -14.77 -10.37 -0.33
N ARG A 149 -15.77 -10.55 0.53
CA ARG A 149 -17.19 -10.54 0.15
C ARG A 149 -17.58 -9.25 -0.55
N ILE A 150 -17.25 -8.10 0.05
CA ILE A 150 -17.53 -6.77 -0.49
C ILE A 150 -16.80 -6.57 -1.83
N THR A 151 -15.51 -6.93 -1.90
CA THR A 151 -14.73 -6.70 -3.12
C THR A 151 -15.20 -7.56 -4.30
N VAL A 152 -15.55 -8.83 -4.07
CA VAL A 152 -16.09 -9.71 -5.12
C VAL A 152 -17.44 -9.18 -5.63
N ALA A 153 -18.33 -8.75 -4.72
CA ALA A 153 -19.61 -8.18 -5.11
C ALA A 153 -19.46 -6.86 -5.89
N ALA A 154 -18.47 -6.03 -5.51
CA ALA A 154 -18.13 -4.80 -6.22
C ALA A 154 -17.54 -5.10 -7.62
N HIS A 155 -16.62 -6.05 -7.73
CA HIS A 155 -15.97 -6.43 -9.00
C HIS A 155 -16.96 -6.93 -10.05
N ALA A 156 -17.98 -7.67 -9.63
CA ALA A 156 -19.04 -8.14 -10.54
C ALA A 156 -19.80 -6.99 -11.25
N ARG A 157 -19.75 -5.78 -10.69
CA ARG A 157 -20.44 -4.58 -11.21
C ARG A 157 -19.45 -3.55 -11.77
N HIS A 158 -18.22 -3.52 -11.22
CA HIS A 158 -17.13 -2.61 -11.56
C HIS A 158 -15.85 -3.41 -11.84
N PRO A 159 -15.55 -3.79 -13.09
CA PRO A 159 -14.39 -4.63 -13.41
C PRO A 159 -13.03 -4.04 -13.00
N ASP A 160 -12.93 -2.72 -12.83
CA ASP A 160 -11.71 -2.01 -12.45
C ASP A 160 -11.46 -1.95 -10.93
N VAL A 161 -12.05 -2.87 -10.15
CA VAL A 161 -11.72 -3.06 -8.73
C VAL A 161 -11.01 -4.40 -8.50
N GLY A 162 -9.98 -4.40 -7.65
CA GLY A 162 -9.30 -5.62 -7.20
C GLY A 162 -8.95 -5.56 -5.73
N THR A 163 -8.33 -6.63 -5.20
CA THR A 163 -8.00 -6.72 -3.77
C THR A 163 -6.56 -7.18 -3.52
N VAL A 164 -6.21 -7.35 -2.25
CA VAL A 164 -4.88 -7.78 -1.78
C VAL A 164 -5.02 -9.12 -1.05
N LEU A 165 -4.06 -10.03 -1.27
CA LEU A 165 -3.92 -11.26 -0.50
C LEU A 165 -2.58 -11.32 0.24
N GLN A 166 -2.58 -11.93 1.43
CA GLN A 166 -1.45 -11.93 2.36
C GLN A 166 -0.89 -13.35 2.52
N SER A 167 0.28 -13.63 1.93
CA SER A 167 0.90 -14.97 1.99
C SER A 167 1.24 -15.49 3.40
N MET A 168 1.21 -14.65 4.43
CA MET A 168 1.35 -15.10 5.82
C MET A 168 0.13 -15.88 6.32
N LEU A 169 -1.05 -15.72 5.74
CA LEU A 169 -2.27 -16.36 6.23
C LEU A 169 -2.43 -17.77 5.64
N ARG A 170 -2.88 -18.71 6.48
CA ARG A 170 -3.02 -20.12 6.08
C ARG A 170 -4.13 -20.34 5.05
N ARG A 171 -5.19 -19.53 5.11
CA ARG A 171 -6.37 -19.59 4.23
C ARG A 171 -6.17 -18.98 2.83
N THR A 172 -5.09 -18.23 2.61
CA THR A 172 -4.86 -17.50 1.36
C THR A 172 -4.87 -18.35 0.08
N PRO A 173 -4.42 -19.62 0.06
CA PRO A 173 -4.58 -20.46 -1.13
C PRO A 173 -6.04 -20.62 -1.57
N ASP A 174 -6.95 -20.83 -0.63
CA ASP A 174 -8.38 -21.00 -0.91
C ASP A 174 -9.01 -19.68 -1.36
N ASP A 175 -8.64 -18.57 -0.70
CA ASP A 175 -9.10 -17.25 -1.10
C ASP A 175 -8.59 -16.85 -2.49
N LEU A 176 -7.34 -17.21 -2.85
CA LEU A 176 -6.80 -16.97 -4.19
C LEU A 176 -7.60 -17.74 -5.25
N ALA A 177 -7.94 -19.00 -4.99
CA ALA A 177 -8.75 -19.79 -5.92
C ALA A 177 -10.13 -19.14 -6.15
N ARG A 178 -10.80 -18.69 -5.08
CA ARG A 178 -12.08 -17.96 -5.16
C ARG A 178 -11.96 -16.66 -5.99
N LEU A 179 -10.89 -15.89 -5.79
CA LEU A 179 -10.69 -14.63 -6.51
C LEU A 179 -10.35 -14.85 -7.99
N ASN A 180 -9.56 -15.88 -8.31
CA ASN A 180 -9.26 -16.26 -9.69
C ASN A 180 -10.54 -16.71 -10.43
N GLU A 181 -11.39 -17.52 -9.78
CA GLU A 181 -12.69 -17.92 -10.35
C GLU A 181 -13.59 -16.71 -10.64
N ALA A 182 -13.57 -15.70 -9.76
CA ALA A 182 -14.31 -14.46 -9.93
C ALA A 182 -13.63 -13.43 -10.86
N GLY A 183 -12.42 -13.72 -11.38
CA GLY A 183 -11.66 -12.80 -12.24
C GLY A 183 -11.11 -11.56 -11.54
N VAL A 184 -11.11 -11.51 -10.21
CA VAL A 184 -10.71 -10.32 -9.44
C VAL A 184 -9.19 -10.16 -9.50
N PRO A 185 -8.66 -8.99 -9.94
CA PRO A 185 -7.22 -8.75 -9.91
C PRO A 185 -6.66 -8.81 -8.49
N VAL A 186 -5.48 -9.41 -8.30
CA VAL A 186 -4.88 -9.60 -6.97
C VAL A 186 -3.48 -8.98 -6.86
N ARG A 187 -3.26 -8.24 -5.77
CA ARG A 187 -1.92 -7.89 -5.28
C ARG A 187 -1.52 -8.87 -4.18
N LEU A 188 -0.42 -9.61 -4.36
CA LEU A 188 0.14 -10.48 -3.34
C LEU A 188 1.17 -9.74 -2.48
N VAL A 189 1.01 -9.82 -1.16
CA VAL A 189 1.97 -9.29 -0.18
C VAL A 189 2.35 -10.37 0.84
N LYS A 190 3.35 -10.09 1.69
CA LYS A 190 3.65 -10.94 2.85
C LYS A 190 2.59 -10.85 3.94
N GLY A 191 2.09 -9.63 4.17
CA GLY A 191 1.23 -9.28 5.29
C GLY A 191 1.98 -8.40 6.30
N ALA A 192 1.25 -7.49 6.94
CA ALA A 192 1.81 -6.41 7.78
C ALA A 192 1.31 -6.46 9.23
N TYR A 193 0.30 -7.29 9.52
CA TYR A 193 -0.34 -7.37 10.82
C TYR A 193 0.28 -8.47 11.69
N ARG A 194 0.09 -8.35 12.99
CA ARG A 194 0.44 -9.42 13.93
C ARG A 194 -0.80 -10.28 14.11
N GLU A 195 -0.65 -11.56 13.81
CA GLU A 195 -1.74 -12.53 13.82
C GLU A 195 -1.32 -13.75 14.66
N GLU A 196 -2.31 -14.48 15.18
CA GLU A 196 -2.06 -15.68 15.97
C GLU A 196 -1.52 -16.84 15.10
N PRO A 197 -0.73 -17.78 15.67
CA PRO A 197 -0.06 -18.85 14.90
C PRO A 197 -1.00 -19.85 14.21
N ASP A 198 -2.24 -19.96 14.67
CA ASP A 198 -3.31 -20.75 14.06
C ASP A 198 -3.88 -20.08 12.80
N ILE A 199 -3.85 -18.75 12.73
CA ILE A 199 -4.29 -17.95 11.58
C ILE A 199 -3.15 -17.74 10.57
N ALA A 200 -1.94 -17.45 11.06
CA ALA A 200 -0.79 -17.09 10.25
C ALA A 200 0.44 -17.96 10.49
N PHE A 201 1.31 -18.06 9.48
CA PHE A 201 2.60 -18.72 9.62
C PHE A 201 3.50 -17.92 10.59
N PRO A 202 3.94 -18.49 11.72
CA PRO A 202 4.77 -17.77 12.69
C PRO A 202 6.20 -17.56 12.16
N GLU A 203 6.68 -18.46 11.30
CA GLU A 203 8.04 -18.47 10.78
C GLU A 203 8.12 -17.77 9.43
N LYS A 204 9.06 -16.81 9.31
CA LYS A 204 9.29 -16.07 8.06
C LYS A 204 9.55 -16.98 6.86
N ARG A 205 10.24 -18.10 7.05
CA ARG A 205 10.55 -19.05 5.96
C ARG A 205 9.28 -19.65 5.35
N ASP A 206 8.24 -19.84 6.16
CA ASP A 206 6.99 -20.46 5.72
C ASP A 206 6.11 -19.42 5.00
N VAL A 207 6.12 -18.15 5.47
CA VAL A 207 5.58 -17.00 4.72
C VAL A 207 6.25 -16.84 3.36
N ASP A 208 7.60 -16.84 3.31
CA ASP A 208 8.35 -16.73 2.05
C ASP A 208 8.01 -17.89 1.09
N ARG A 209 7.88 -19.12 1.60
CA ARG A 209 7.53 -20.29 0.79
C ARG A 209 6.10 -20.22 0.28
N ALA A 210 5.16 -19.74 1.11
CA ALA A 210 3.78 -19.50 0.71
C ALA A 210 3.68 -18.41 -0.36
N PHE A 211 4.44 -17.32 -0.22
CA PHE A 211 4.50 -16.25 -1.23
C PHE A 211 4.91 -16.80 -2.59
N ILE A 212 5.96 -17.64 -2.66
CA ILE A 212 6.43 -18.22 -3.92
C ILE A 212 5.35 -19.09 -4.56
N ARG A 213 4.72 -20.01 -3.79
CA ARG A 213 3.66 -20.88 -4.31
C ARG A 213 2.47 -20.08 -4.84
N LEU A 214 2.00 -19.09 -4.08
CA LEU A 214 0.88 -18.23 -4.49
C LEU A 214 1.24 -17.40 -5.73
N ALA A 215 2.49 -16.93 -5.83
CA ALA A 215 2.93 -16.19 -7.00
C ALA A 215 3.00 -17.06 -8.26
N GLU A 216 3.41 -18.33 -8.13
CA GLU A 216 3.37 -19.29 -9.24
C GLU A 216 1.93 -19.52 -9.73
N THR A 217 0.97 -19.72 -8.82
CA THR A 217 -0.45 -19.81 -9.17
C THR A 217 -0.98 -18.54 -9.82
N MET A 218 -0.64 -17.36 -9.30
CA MET A 218 -1.08 -16.09 -9.89
C MET A 218 -0.49 -15.87 -11.28
N LEU A 219 0.74 -16.30 -11.55
CA LEU A 219 1.34 -16.19 -12.87
C LEU A 219 0.59 -17.02 -13.93
N GLU A 220 0.06 -18.18 -13.54
CA GLU A 220 -0.68 -19.08 -14.43
C GLU A 220 -2.14 -18.62 -14.62
N ASP A 221 -2.83 -18.33 -13.52
CA ASP A 221 -4.30 -18.20 -13.49
C ASP A 221 -4.81 -16.81 -13.10
N GLY A 222 -3.93 -15.92 -12.64
CA GLY A 222 -4.33 -14.64 -12.05
C GLY A 222 -4.70 -13.57 -13.07
N ALA A 223 -5.74 -12.80 -12.76
CA ALA A 223 -6.03 -11.53 -13.44
C ALA A 223 -5.01 -10.46 -12.99
N GLU A 224 -4.24 -9.93 -13.94
CA GLU A 224 -3.22 -8.89 -13.75
C GLU A 224 -2.39 -9.02 -12.45
N PRO A 225 -1.56 -10.08 -12.32
CA PRO A 225 -0.80 -10.35 -11.11
C PRO A 225 0.10 -9.19 -10.68
N ALA A 226 -0.08 -8.73 -9.45
CA ALA A 226 0.78 -7.72 -8.83
C ALA A 226 1.53 -8.29 -7.62
N PHE A 227 2.85 -8.11 -7.58
CA PHE A 227 3.71 -8.63 -6.51
C PHE A 227 4.26 -7.50 -5.63
N GLY A 228 3.60 -7.25 -4.50
CA GLY A 228 3.98 -6.23 -3.53
C GLY A 228 5.10 -6.69 -2.60
N THR A 229 6.36 -6.44 -2.98
CA THR A 229 7.53 -6.88 -2.19
C THR A 229 8.78 -6.06 -2.45
N HIS A 230 9.58 -5.83 -1.41
CA HIS A 230 10.94 -5.25 -1.53
C HIS A 230 12.05 -6.28 -1.34
N ASP A 231 11.71 -7.57 -1.31
CA ASP A 231 12.62 -8.68 -1.08
C ASP A 231 13.18 -9.18 -2.42
N PRO A 232 14.49 -8.97 -2.70
CA PRO A 232 15.10 -9.43 -3.95
C PRO A 232 15.02 -10.93 -4.17
N ARG A 233 14.86 -11.74 -3.10
CA ARG A 233 14.70 -13.19 -3.22
C ARG A 233 13.33 -13.53 -3.82
N MET A 234 12.28 -12.85 -3.38
CA MET A 234 10.92 -13.07 -3.90
C MET A 234 10.82 -12.60 -5.35
N ILE A 235 11.39 -11.44 -5.68
CA ILE A 235 11.43 -10.92 -7.06
C ILE A 235 12.14 -11.90 -8.00
N ARG A 236 13.29 -12.44 -7.58
CA ARG A 236 13.99 -13.47 -8.37
C ARG A 236 13.14 -14.73 -8.53
N ALA A 237 12.48 -15.19 -7.47
CA ALA A 237 11.63 -16.38 -7.54
C ALA A 237 10.48 -16.19 -8.54
N VAL A 238 9.78 -15.06 -8.49
CA VAL A 238 8.73 -14.70 -9.47
C VAL A 238 9.29 -14.68 -10.89
N ASN A 239 10.40 -13.97 -11.12
CA ASN A 239 11.00 -13.89 -12.46
C ASN A 239 11.45 -15.25 -12.99
N THR A 240 12.01 -16.11 -12.13
CA THR A 240 12.40 -17.47 -12.49
C THR A 240 11.17 -18.32 -12.82
N ALA A 241 10.12 -18.24 -12.02
CA ALA A 241 8.86 -18.95 -12.25
C ALA A 241 8.18 -18.52 -13.56
N ALA A 242 8.14 -17.21 -13.84
CA ALA A 242 7.59 -16.66 -15.07
C ALA A 242 8.41 -17.09 -16.30
N ALA A 243 9.74 -16.99 -16.23
CA ALA A 243 10.63 -17.39 -17.32
C ALA A 243 10.52 -18.90 -17.63
N ALA A 244 10.45 -19.75 -16.60
CA ALA A 244 10.28 -21.19 -16.77
C ALA A 244 8.96 -21.57 -17.48
N ARG A 245 7.97 -20.67 -17.49
CA ARG A 245 6.65 -20.84 -18.10
C ARG A 245 6.45 -20.03 -19.39
N GLY A 246 7.48 -19.29 -19.82
CA GLY A 246 7.37 -18.41 -20.99
C GLY A 246 6.43 -17.22 -20.80
N ILE A 247 6.17 -16.79 -19.56
CA ILE A 247 5.29 -15.66 -19.25
C ILE A 247 6.06 -14.34 -19.42
N SER A 248 5.55 -13.46 -20.28
CA SER A 248 6.12 -12.14 -20.53
C SER A 248 6.11 -11.26 -19.27
N ALA A 249 7.12 -10.40 -19.14
CA ALA A 249 7.22 -9.40 -18.06
C ALA A 249 6.09 -8.34 -18.12
N GLU A 250 5.38 -8.23 -19.25
CA GLU A 250 4.21 -7.35 -19.42
C GLU A 250 2.95 -7.92 -18.74
N ARG A 251 2.94 -9.21 -18.40
CA ARG A 251 1.77 -9.89 -17.81
C ARG A 251 1.63 -9.69 -16.30
N TYR A 252 2.64 -9.13 -15.64
CA TYR A 252 2.64 -8.90 -14.20
C TYR A 252 3.47 -7.67 -13.85
N GLU A 253 3.24 -7.12 -12.66
CA GLU A 253 4.03 -6.00 -12.16
C GLU A 253 4.56 -6.25 -10.75
N PHE A 254 5.69 -5.61 -10.44
CA PHE A 254 6.16 -5.49 -9.07
C PHE A 254 5.62 -4.22 -8.46
N GLN A 255 5.29 -4.27 -7.17
CA GLN A 255 4.83 -3.09 -6.46
C GLN A 255 5.69 -2.81 -5.23
N MET A 256 6.04 -1.55 -5.02
CA MET A 256 6.89 -1.13 -3.90
C MET A 256 6.40 0.17 -3.27
N LEU A 257 6.54 0.25 -1.96
CA LEU A 257 6.33 1.50 -1.22
C LEU A 257 7.26 2.63 -1.70
N TYR A 258 6.71 3.84 -1.76
CA TYR A 258 7.44 5.08 -2.02
C TYR A 258 8.65 5.24 -1.08
N GLY A 259 9.80 5.61 -1.65
CA GLY A 259 11.04 5.82 -0.91
C GLY A 259 11.79 4.57 -0.43
N VAL A 260 11.21 3.38 -0.57
CA VAL A 260 11.80 2.11 -0.09
C VAL A 260 12.46 1.36 -1.25
N ARG A 261 13.78 1.10 -1.12
CA ARG A 261 14.57 0.39 -2.14
C ARG A 261 14.48 1.04 -3.54
N ARG A 262 14.66 2.36 -3.62
CA ARG A 262 14.70 3.12 -4.89
C ARG A 262 15.72 2.57 -5.89
N ASP A 263 16.82 2.01 -5.38
CA ASP A 263 17.81 1.27 -6.17
C ASP A 263 17.18 0.11 -6.94
N LEU A 264 16.31 -0.65 -6.27
CA LEU A 264 15.64 -1.81 -6.84
C LEU A 264 14.48 -1.41 -7.76
N GLN A 265 13.75 -0.35 -7.41
CA GLN A 265 12.70 0.23 -8.26
C GLN A 265 13.28 0.61 -9.63
N ALA A 266 14.37 1.40 -9.63
CA ALA A 266 15.05 1.80 -10.86
C ALA A 266 15.63 0.59 -11.62
N ALA A 267 16.24 -0.37 -10.91
CA ALA A 267 16.81 -1.56 -11.54
C ALA A 267 15.75 -2.46 -12.20
N LEU A 268 14.53 -2.53 -11.66
CA LEU A 268 13.42 -3.27 -12.27
C LEU A 268 12.90 -2.58 -13.53
N GLY A 269 12.67 -1.26 -13.45
CA GLY A 269 12.24 -0.48 -14.62
C GLY A 269 13.25 -0.54 -15.76
N ALA A 270 14.55 -0.41 -15.47
CA ALA A 270 15.62 -0.54 -16.46
C ALA A 270 15.71 -1.93 -17.12
N ARG A 271 15.12 -2.95 -16.50
CA ARG A 271 15.03 -4.32 -17.02
C ARG A 271 13.71 -4.60 -17.76
N GLY A 272 12.87 -3.58 -17.92
CA GLY A 272 11.58 -3.69 -18.63
C GLY A 272 10.45 -4.31 -17.81
N TYR A 273 10.60 -4.45 -16.48
CA TYR A 273 9.49 -4.91 -15.64
C TYR A 273 8.54 -3.75 -15.30
N GLY A 274 7.24 -4.02 -15.28
CA GLY A 274 6.25 -3.13 -14.68
C GLY A 274 6.58 -2.89 -13.19
N ILE A 275 6.67 -1.63 -12.79
CA ILE A 275 6.95 -1.22 -11.41
C ILE A 275 5.98 -0.12 -10.97
N ARG A 276 5.07 -0.47 -10.06
CA ARG A 276 4.10 0.45 -9.47
C ARG A 276 4.52 0.87 -8.08
N ILE A 277 4.52 2.18 -7.83
CA ILE A 277 4.91 2.74 -6.55
C ILE A 277 3.68 3.10 -5.72
N TYR A 278 3.55 2.47 -4.54
CA TYR A 278 2.53 2.81 -3.56
C TYR A 278 2.86 4.15 -2.91
N LEU A 279 2.08 5.18 -3.24
CA LEU A 279 2.32 6.58 -2.96
C LEU A 279 1.37 7.08 -1.85
N PRO A 280 1.77 6.98 -0.58
CA PRO A 280 0.97 7.46 0.55
C PRO A 280 1.03 8.99 0.63
N PHE A 281 -0.10 9.66 0.83
CA PHE A 281 -0.16 11.12 0.95
C PHE A 281 -1.33 11.55 1.84
N GLY A 282 -1.32 12.79 2.32
CA GLY A 282 -2.39 13.34 3.15
C GLY A 282 -1.92 13.81 4.53
N ALA A 283 -2.82 14.47 5.26
CA ALA A 283 -2.52 15.07 6.56
C ALA A 283 -2.22 14.05 7.66
N ASP A 284 -2.78 12.85 7.59
CA ASP A 284 -2.61 11.78 8.58
C ASP A 284 -1.37 10.89 8.34
N TRP A 285 -0.28 11.49 7.88
CA TRP A 285 0.93 10.77 7.50
C TRP A 285 1.72 10.17 8.66
N PHE A 286 1.57 10.70 9.88
CA PHE A 286 2.45 10.36 11.00
C PHE A 286 2.39 8.88 11.43
N PRO A 287 1.22 8.27 11.68
CA PRO A 287 1.16 6.85 12.03
C PRO A 287 1.78 5.94 10.97
N TYR A 288 1.49 6.23 9.69
CA TYR A 288 2.09 5.51 8.57
C TYR A 288 3.62 5.63 8.56
N PHE A 289 4.14 6.84 8.71
CA PHE A 289 5.59 7.10 8.77
C PHE A 289 6.26 6.34 9.92
N MET A 290 5.66 6.34 11.10
CA MET A 290 6.18 5.61 12.27
C MET A 290 6.25 4.10 12.04
N ARG A 291 5.23 3.51 11.39
CA ARG A 291 5.27 2.10 10.99
C ARG A 291 6.39 1.81 10.00
N ARG A 292 6.66 2.70 9.03
CA ARG A 292 7.79 2.56 8.09
C ARG A 292 9.15 2.63 8.79
N LEU A 293 9.30 3.44 9.84
CA LEU A 293 10.52 3.46 10.64
C LEU A 293 10.71 2.16 11.44
N ALA A 294 9.62 1.62 11.99
CA ALA A 294 9.62 0.38 12.77
C ALA A 294 10.06 -0.86 11.95
N GLU A 295 9.93 -0.82 10.63
CA GLU A 295 10.17 -1.97 9.76
C GLU A 295 11.64 -2.25 9.44
N ARG A 296 12.52 -1.24 9.48
CA ARG A 296 13.96 -1.44 9.23
C ARG A 296 14.84 -0.48 10.04
N PRO A 297 15.89 -0.98 10.71
CA PRO A 297 16.90 -0.14 11.38
C PRO A 297 17.55 0.91 10.46
N ALA A 298 17.70 0.60 9.16
CA ALA A 298 18.25 1.53 8.18
C ALA A 298 17.34 2.75 7.94
N ASN A 299 16.02 2.61 8.07
CA ASN A 299 15.08 3.72 7.99
C ASN A 299 15.25 4.65 9.20
N VAL A 300 15.49 4.06 10.38
CA VAL A 300 15.78 4.79 11.62
C VAL A 300 17.12 5.53 11.52
N LEU A 301 18.19 4.86 11.07
CA LEU A 301 19.52 5.47 10.92
C LEU A 301 19.50 6.64 9.91
N PHE A 302 18.67 6.55 8.86
CA PHE A 302 18.45 7.64 7.93
C PHE A 302 17.81 8.85 8.61
N VAL A 303 16.72 8.66 9.37
CA VAL A 303 16.06 9.76 10.11
C VAL A 303 17.03 10.42 11.10
N VAL A 304 17.80 9.62 11.84
CA VAL A 304 18.81 10.14 12.78
C VAL A 304 19.86 10.98 12.04
N ARG A 305 20.35 10.53 10.88
CA ARG A 305 21.30 11.30 10.07
C ARG A 305 20.70 12.59 9.52
N SER A 306 19.44 12.57 9.07
CA SER A 306 18.75 13.77 8.57
C SER A 306 18.54 14.81 9.67
N LEU A 307 18.14 14.39 10.88
CA LEU A 307 17.98 15.28 12.04
C LEU A 307 19.31 15.90 12.51
N LEU A 308 20.39 15.12 12.49
CA LEU A 308 21.73 15.63 12.83
C LEU A 308 22.25 16.62 11.77
N HIS A 309 21.95 16.40 10.49
CA HIS A 309 22.29 17.35 9.43
C HIS A 309 21.49 18.67 9.52
N GLU A 310 20.23 18.62 9.93
CA GLU A 310 19.41 19.82 10.20
C GLU A 310 19.97 20.64 11.38
N GLN A 311 20.41 19.99 12.45
CA GLN A 311 21.03 20.67 13.60
C GLN A 311 22.41 21.26 13.28
N LEU A 312 23.21 20.59 12.44
CA LEU A 312 24.53 21.08 12.02
C LEU A 312 24.45 22.15 10.91
N GLY A 313 23.36 22.18 10.13
CA GLY A 313 23.08 23.23 9.14
C GLY A 313 22.56 24.54 9.75
N ALA A 314 22.00 24.49 10.96
CA ALA A 314 21.51 25.66 11.70
C ALA A 314 22.62 26.44 12.44
N HIS A 315 23.89 26.06 12.29
CA HIS A 315 25.06 26.68 12.94
C HIS A 315 26.17 27.06 11.94
N ARG A 316 25.80 27.61 10.79
CA ARG A 316 26.74 28.42 9.99
C ARG A 316 26.22 29.86 9.94
N PRO A 317 26.99 30.84 10.44
CA PRO A 317 26.63 32.25 10.40
C PRO A 317 26.56 32.78 8.96
#